data_AF-A0A9D9AIW0-F1
#
_entry.id   AF-A0A9D9AIW0-F1
#
_cell.length_a   1.000
_cell.length_b   1.000
_cell.length_c   1.000
_cell.angle_alpha   90.00
_cell.angle_beta   90.00
_cell.angle_gamma   90.00
#
_symmetry.space_group_name_H-M   'P 1'
#
loop_
_entity.id
_entity.type
_entity.pdbx_description
1 polymer ?
#
loop_
_entity_poly.entity_id
_entity_poly.type
_entity_poly.pdbx_seq_one_letter_code
_entity_poly.pdbx_strand_id
1 'polypeptide(L)'
;MARDTLETLIRLAGSDVDEARRGLQQVLAEEDKIRADIADLEASIAAESELIQRQPELSGNFGIFLVRAKQRREALDAALAEVLPRVEAARDRLAEAFANQKKYEIAKQNRDAAAAEDEKRREGIVLDEMGLNAHRRRND
;
A
#
# COMPACT_ATOMS: atom_id res chain seq x y z
N MET A 1 10.97 11.84 -27.79
CA MET A 1 9.95 10.78 -27.87
C MET A 1 10.08 9.81 -26.68
N ALA A 2 11.01 8.85 -26.67
CA ALA A 2 10.97 7.77 -25.67
C ALA A 2 11.24 8.17 -24.20
N ARG A 3 11.86 9.34 -23.91
CA ARG A 3 12.14 9.80 -22.52
C ARG A 3 10.84 10.24 -21.83
N ASP A 4 10.02 10.98 -22.58
CA ASP A 4 8.71 11.48 -22.17
C ASP A 4 7.70 10.34 -21.94
N THR A 5 7.79 9.28 -22.74
CA THR A 5 6.97 8.08 -22.57
C THR A 5 7.25 7.37 -21.24
N LEU A 6 8.51 7.23 -20.83
CA LEU A 6 8.87 6.52 -19.61
C LEU A 6 8.52 7.31 -18.34
N GLU A 7 8.68 8.63 -18.36
CA GLU A 7 8.23 9.51 -17.27
C GLU A 7 6.72 9.47 -17.10
N THR A 8 5.97 9.38 -18.21
CA THR A 8 4.52 9.18 -18.19
C THR A 8 4.15 7.83 -17.58
N LEU A 9 4.86 6.75 -17.91
CA LEU A 9 4.64 5.42 -17.30
C LEU A 9 4.92 5.42 -15.79
N ILE A 10 5.97 6.10 -15.33
CA ILE A 10 6.27 6.23 -13.90
C ILE A 10 5.15 6.97 -13.17
N ARG A 11 4.62 8.05 -13.77
CA ARG A 11 3.50 8.81 -13.20
C ARG A 11 2.23 7.97 -13.11
N LEU A 12 1.94 7.20 -14.17
CA LEU A 12 0.81 6.27 -14.18
C LEU A 12 0.96 5.21 -13.08
N ALA A 13 2.13 4.55 -13.02
CA ALA A 13 2.40 3.55 -11.98
C ALA A 13 2.34 4.12 -10.55
N GLY A 14 2.73 5.38 -10.36
CA GLY A 14 2.52 6.07 -9.08
C GLY A 14 1.05 6.27 -8.74
N SER A 15 0.22 6.57 -9.74
CA SER A 15 -1.23 6.67 -9.57
C SER A 15 -1.86 5.31 -9.22
N ASP A 16 -1.37 4.23 -9.84
CA ASP A 16 -1.80 2.86 -9.54
C ASP A 16 -1.45 2.45 -8.10
N VAL A 17 -0.26 2.84 -7.61
CA VAL A 17 0.14 2.64 -6.20
C VAL A 17 -0.79 3.38 -5.25
N ASP A 18 -1.12 4.63 -5.56
CA ASP A 18 -2.02 5.42 -4.71
C ASP A 18 -3.45 4.87 -4.73
N GLU A 19 -3.91 4.34 -5.87
CA GLU A 19 -5.18 3.62 -5.95
C GLU A 19 -5.18 2.34 -5.11
N ALA A 20 -4.13 1.52 -5.23
CA ALA A 20 -3.98 0.29 -4.45
C ALA A 20 -3.90 0.58 -2.94
N ARG A 21 -3.22 1.66 -2.53
CA ARG A 21 -3.21 2.14 -1.13
C ARG A 21 -4.60 2.51 -0.63
N ARG A 22 -5.36 3.29 -1.41
CA ARG A 22 -6.75 3.63 -1.06
C ARG A 22 -7.62 2.39 -0.93
N GLY A 23 -7.45 1.42 -1.84
CA GLY A 23 -8.14 0.13 -1.77
C GLY A 23 -7.82 -0.64 -0.49
N LEU A 24 -6.54 -0.73 -0.11
CA LEU A 24 -6.12 -1.36 1.13
C LEU A 24 -6.68 -0.64 2.37
N GLN A 25 -6.63 0.69 2.39
CA GLN A 25 -7.19 1.49 3.50
C GLN A 25 -8.69 1.25 3.68
N GLN A 26 -9.44 1.13 2.59
CA GLN A 26 -10.88 0.87 2.65
C GLN A 26 -11.18 -0.50 3.28
N VAL A 27 -10.45 -1.55 2.91
CA VAL A 27 -10.67 -2.89 3.46
C VAL A 27 -10.20 -2.99 4.91
N LEU A 28 -9.10 -2.33 5.27
CA LEU A 28 -8.66 -2.24 6.67
C LEU A 28 -9.68 -1.50 7.54
N ALA A 29 -10.28 -0.41 7.04
CA ALA A 29 -11.34 0.28 7.78
C ALA A 29 -12.59 -0.59 7.99
N GLU A 30 -12.90 -1.48 7.05
CA GLU A 30 -13.96 -2.48 7.19
C GLU A 30 -13.61 -3.52 8.27
N GLU A 31 -12.37 -4.03 8.27
CA GLU A 31 -11.86 -4.94 9.31
C GLU A 31 -11.92 -4.30 10.70
N ASP A 32 -11.41 -3.07 10.83
CA ASP A 32 -11.36 -2.32 12.08
C ASP A 32 -12.77 -2.11 12.65
N LYS A 33 -13.74 -1.79 11.79
CA LYS A 33 -15.14 -1.65 12.19
C LYS A 33 -15.71 -2.96 12.75
N ILE A 34 -15.45 -4.09 12.10
CA ILE A 34 -15.92 -5.40 12.58
C ILE A 34 -15.29 -5.73 13.93
N ARG A 35 -13.99 -5.45 14.11
CA ARG A 35 -13.28 -5.64 15.38
C ARG A 35 -13.83 -4.75 16.50
N ALA A 36 -14.15 -3.49 16.18
CA ALA A 36 -14.78 -2.57 17.12
C ALA A 36 -16.17 -3.08 17.55
N ASP A 37 -17.00 -3.51 16.58
CA ASP A 37 -18.33 -4.08 16.87
C ASP A 37 -18.23 -5.34 17.76
N ILE A 38 -17.20 -6.16 17.58
CA ILE A 38 -16.91 -7.32 18.45
C ILE A 38 -16.57 -6.87 19.87
N ALA A 39 -15.67 -5.89 20.02
CA ALA A 39 -15.25 -5.38 21.32
C ALA A 39 -16.43 -4.71 22.07
N ASP A 40 -17.25 -3.95 21.38
CA ASP A 40 -18.45 -3.31 21.94
C ASP A 40 -19.47 -4.34 22.42
N LEU A 41 -19.64 -5.44 21.67
CA LEU A 41 -20.49 -6.55 22.07
C LEU A 41 -19.96 -7.26 23.33
N GLU A 42 -18.65 -7.50 23.41
CA GLU A 42 -18.01 -8.08 24.59
C GLU A 42 -18.17 -7.19 25.82
N ALA A 43 -17.96 -5.88 25.67
CA ALA A 43 -18.18 -4.90 26.73
C ALA A 43 -19.64 -4.87 27.21
N SER A 44 -20.59 -4.96 26.27
CA SER A 44 -22.03 -5.03 26.58
C SER A 44 -22.38 -6.28 27.37
N ILE A 45 -21.82 -7.45 27.01
CA ILE A 45 -22.03 -8.71 27.74
C ILE A 45 -21.47 -8.61 29.17
N ALA A 46 -20.28 -8.02 29.34
CA ALA A 46 -19.66 -7.85 30.64
C ALA A 46 -20.49 -6.92 31.55
N ALA A 47 -20.96 -5.79 31.02
CA ALA A 47 -21.81 -4.85 31.74
C ALA A 47 -23.14 -5.48 32.18
N GLU A 48 -23.80 -6.22 31.28
CA GLU A 48 -25.07 -6.89 31.59
C GLU A 48 -24.89 -8.00 32.64
N SER A 49 -23.77 -8.74 32.56
CA SER A 49 -23.41 -9.76 33.55
C SER A 49 -23.20 -9.16 34.95
N GLU A 50 -22.51 -8.03 35.03
CA GLU A 50 -22.28 -7.32 36.30
C GLU A 50 -23.59 -6.76 36.88
N LEU A 51 -24.48 -6.24 36.04
CA LEU A 51 -25.79 -5.76 36.46
C LEU A 51 -26.60 -6.87 37.13
N ILE A 52 -26.59 -8.08 36.57
CA ILE A 52 -27.35 -9.21 37.10
C ILE A 52 -26.76 -9.75 38.39
N GLN A 53 -25.43 -9.73 38.53
CA GLN A 53 -24.79 -10.05 39.82
C GLN A 53 -25.25 -9.10 40.93
N ARG A 54 -25.46 -7.81 40.59
CA ARG A 54 -25.95 -6.79 41.53
C ARG A 54 -27.47 -6.85 41.73
N GLN A 55 -28.22 -7.26 40.72
CA GLN A 55 -29.69 -7.29 40.69
C GLN A 55 -30.19 -8.62 40.08
N PRO A 56 -30.19 -9.72 40.85
CA PRO A 56 -30.57 -11.04 40.34
C PRO A 56 -32.00 -11.13 39.80
N GLU A 57 -32.88 -10.23 40.23
CA GLU A 57 -34.28 -10.15 39.82
C GLU A 57 -34.45 -9.79 38.32
N LEU A 58 -33.41 -9.21 37.71
CA LEU A 58 -33.35 -8.90 36.27
C LEU A 58 -32.90 -10.08 35.40
N SER A 59 -32.55 -11.24 36.00
CA SER A 59 -32.00 -12.40 35.29
C SER A 59 -32.94 -13.00 34.22
N GLY A 60 -34.25 -12.79 34.33
CA GLY A 60 -35.24 -13.37 33.41
C GLY A 60 -35.03 -13.01 31.93
N ASN A 61 -34.60 -11.77 31.64
CA ASN A 61 -34.37 -11.32 30.26
C ASN A 61 -32.94 -11.60 29.76
N PHE A 62 -32.02 -11.94 30.65
CA PHE A 62 -30.61 -12.10 30.32
C PHE A 62 -30.32 -13.29 29.40
N GLY A 63 -31.02 -14.42 29.60
CA GLY A 63 -30.85 -15.58 28.74
C GLY A 63 -31.17 -15.27 27.27
N ILE A 64 -32.21 -14.46 27.02
CA ILE A 64 -32.58 -14.03 25.67
C ILE A 64 -31.51 -13.10 25.09
N PHE A 65 -30.99 -12.16 25.90
CA PHE A 65 -29.90 -11.28 25.52
C PHE A 65 -28.65 -12.09 25.11
N LEU A 66 -28.23 -13.07 25.92
CA LEU A 66 -27.05 -13.89 25.63
C LEU A 66 -27.20 -14.70 24.34
N VAL A 67 -28.38 -15.24 24.06
CA VAL A 67 -28.64 -15.95 22.79
C VAL A 67 -28.47 -15.01 21.59
N ARG A 68 -29.03 -13.79 21.67
CA ARG A 68 -28.87 -12.78 20.61
C ARG A 68 -27.42 -12.31 20.48
N ALA A 69 -26.73 -12.11 21.60
CA ALA A 69 -25.34 -11.71 21.62
C ALA A 69 -24.45 -12.79 20.98
N LYS A 70 -24.70 -14.08 21.26
CA LYS A 70 -24.00 -15.19 20.62
C LYS A 70 -24.22 -15.20 19.10
N GLN A 71 -25.47 -15.07 18.65
CA GLN A 71 -25.79 -15.01 17.21
C GLN A 71 -25.11 -13.81 16.53
N ARG A 72 -25.11 -12.65 17.19
CA ARG A 72 -24.42 -11.45 16.70
C ARG A 72 -22.91 -11.67 16.61
N ARG A 73 -22.31 -12.34 17.61
CA ARG A 73 -20.89 -12.67 17.61
C ARG A 73 -20.54 -13.61 16.45
N GLU A 74 -21.30 -14.69 16.27
CA GLU A 74 -21.10 -15.63 15.15
C GLU A 74 -21.16 -14.92 13.79
N ALA A 75 -22.10 -13.99 13.61
CA ALA A 75 -22.21 -13.18 12.39
C ALA A 75 -21.00 -12.24 12.19
N LEU A 76 -20.51 -11.61 13.25
CA LEU A 76 -19.33 -10.74 13.19
C LEU A 76 -18.04 -11.54 12.92
N ASP A 77 -17.90 -12.72 13.53
CA ASP A 77 -16.76 -13.60 13.29
C ASP A 77 -16.75 -14.11 11.84
N ALA A 78 -17.92 -14.45 11.29
CA ALA A 78 -18.07 -14.79 9.87
C ALA A 78 -17.69 -13.63 8.96
N ALA A 79 -18.18 -12.42 9.24
CA ALA A 79 -17.82 -11.22 8.48
C ALA A 79 -16.31 -10.93 8.55
N LEU A 80 -15.69 -11.12 9.72
CA LEU A 80 -14.24 -10.96 9.88
C LEU A 80 -13.48 -12.00 9.04
N ALA A 81 -13.92 -13.26 9.05
CA ALA A 81 -13.33 -14.32 8.24
C ALA A 81 -13.43 -14.05 6.73
N GLU A 82 -14.47 -13.33 6.27
CA GLU A 82 -14.62 -12.90 4.88
C GLU A 82 -13.74 -11.69 4.52
N VAL A 83 -13.50 -10.77 5.46
CA VAL A 83 -12.70 -9.55 5.22
C VAL A 83 -11.20 -9.84 5.24
N LEU A 84 -10.72 -10.73 6.09
CA LEU A 84 -9.29 -11.08 6.18
C LEU A 84 -8.64 -11.46 4.83
N PRO A 85 -9.20 -12.36 3.99
CA PRO A 85 -8.61 -12.65 2.69
C PRO A 85 -8.67 -11.45 1.72
N ARG A 86 -9.63 -10.53 1.90
CA ARG A 86 -9.70 -9.29 1.11
C ARG A 86 -8.57 -8.33 1.50
N VAL A 87 -8.19 -8.28 2.78
CA VAL A 87 -7.01 -7.52 3.25
C VAL A 87 -5.74 -8.06 2.61
N GLU A 88 -5.54 -9.38 2.64
CA GLU A 88 -4.38 -10.02 2.01
C GLU A 88 -4.34 -9.75 0.50
N ALA A 89 -5.45 -9.92 -0.21
CA ALA A 89 -5.53 -9.61 -1.64
C ALA A 89 -5.24 -8.12 -1.93
N ALA A 90 -5.65 -7.20 -1.07
CA ALA A 90 -5.34 -5.77 -1.21
C ALA A 90 -3.85 -5.47 -0.94
N ARG A 91 -3.22 -6.19 0.01
CA ARG A 91 -1.78 -6.11 0.27
C ARG A 91 -0.97 -6.59 -0.94
N ASP A 92 -1.38 -7.72 -1.53
CA ASP A 92 -0.73 -8.28 -2.72
C ASP A 92 -0.81 -7.32 -3.91
N ARG A 93 -1.99 -6.73 -4.15
CA ARG A 93 -2.16 -5.70 -5.20
C ARG A 93 -1.26 -4.49 -4.99
N LEU A 94 -1.13 -4.02 -3.75
CA LEU A 94 -0.24 -2.92 -3.43
C LEU A 94 1.23 -3.30 -3.67
N ALA A 95 1.63 -4.50 -3.27
CA ALA A 95 2.98 -5.01 -3.52
C ALA A 95 3.30 -5.11 -5.02
N GLU A 96 2.34 -5.60 -5.83
CA GLU A 96 2.47 -5.67 -7.28
C GLU A 96 2.58 -4.28 -7.91
N ALA A 97 1.75 -3.32 -7.48
CA ALA A 97 1.82 -1.94 -7.97
C ALA A 97 3.19 -1.30 -7.69
N PHE A 98 3.73 -1.50 -6.48
CA PHE A 98 5.09 -1.04 -6.14
C PHE A 98 6.17 -1.72 -6.98
N ALA A 99 6.07 -3.03 -7.21
CA ALA A 99 7.02 -3.75 -8.05
C ALA A 99 7.03 -3.19 -9.48
N ASN A 100 5.86 -2.90 -10.04
CA ASN A 100 5.71 -2.29 -11.36
C ASN A 100 6.28 -0.88 -11.41
N GLN A 101 5.96 -0.03 -10.42
CA GLN A 101 6.58 1.30 -10.31
C GLN A 101 8.11 1.20 -10.27
N LYS A 102 8.64 0.29 -9.46
CA LYS A 102 10.09 0.14 -9.30
C LYS A 102 10.78 -0.31 -10.59
N LYS A 103 10.13 -1.18 -11.36
CA LYS A 103 10.62 -1.61 -12.67
C LYS A 103 10.79 -0.42 -13.62
N TYR A 104 9.83 0.50 -13.66
CA TYR A 104 9.92 1.70 -14.51
C TYR A 104 11.00 2.67 -14.03
N GLU A 105 11.15 2.85 -12.71
CA GLU A 105 12.21 3.66 -12.13
C GLU A 105 13.61 3.13 -12.50
N ILE A 106 13.84 1.82 -12.37
CA ILE A 106 15.11 1.18 -12.72
C ILE A 106 15.39 1.34 -14.22
N ALA A 107 14.38 1.15 -15.08
CA ALA A 107 14.52 1.36 -16.51
C ALA A 107 14.93 2.81 -16.84
N LYS A 108 14.39 3.80 -16.11
CA LYS A 108 14.76 5.21 -16.26
C LYS A 108 16.18 5.47 -15.80
N GLN A 109 16.58 4.93 -14.65
CA GLN A 109 17.93 5.06 -14.12
C GLN A 109 18.98 4.50 -15.10
N ASN A 110 18.74 3.31 -15.64
CA ASN A 110 19.65 2.69 -16.62
C ASN A 110 19.78 3.55 -17.89
N ARG A 111 18.67 4.12 -18.36
CA ARG A 111 18.66 4.99 -19.53
C ARG A 111 19.40 6.31 -19.27
N ASP A 112 19.14 6.94 -18.13
CA ASP A 112 19.78 8.20 -17.77
C ASP A 112 21.30 7.99 -17.58
N ALA A 113 21.72 6.86 -17.03
CA ALA A 113 23.13 6.48 -16.91
C ALA A 113 23.80 6.30 -18.29
N ALA A 114 23.18 5.57 -19.20
CA ALA A 114 23.70 5.40 -20.56
C ALA A 114 23.83 6.73 -21.32
N ALA A 115 22.82 7.61 -21.21
CA ALA A 115 22.86 8.93 -21.82
C ALA A 115 23.98 9.81 -21.24
N ALA A 116 24.22 9.72 -19.92
CA ALA A 116 25.31 10.45 -19.27
C ALA A 116 26.70 9.94 -19.69
N GLU A 117 26.87 8.63 -19.87
CA GLU A 117 28.12 8.06 -20.39
C GLU A 117 28.38 8.46 -21.83
N ASP A 118 27.35 8.45 -22.68
CA ASP A 118 27.47 8.89 -24.07
C ASP A 118 27.86 10.36 -24.18
N GLU A 119 27.29 11.21 -23.33
CA GLU A 119 27.63 12.64 -23.30
C GLU A 119 29.07 12.85 -22.83
N LYS A 120 29.48 12.21 -21.73
CA LYS A 120 30.88 12.24 -21.27
C LYS A 120 31.86 11.77 -22.34
N ARG A 121 31.48 10.73 -23.11
CA ARG A 121 32.31 10.23 -24.21
C ARG A 121 32.44 11.27 -25.32
N ARG A 122 31.35 11.94 -25.70
CA ARG A 122 31.37 13.02 -26.72
C ARG A 122 32.20 14.21 -26.25
N GLU A 123 32.00 14.67 -25.02
CA GLU A 123 32.77 15.76 -24.42
C GLU A 123 34.28 15.42 -24.40
N GLY A 124 34.64 14.19 -24.03
CA GLY A 124 36.02 13.73 -24.06
C GLY A 124 36.66 13.81 -25.44
N ILE A 125 35.97 13.31 -26.48
CA ILE A 125 36.45 13.38 -27.87
C ILE A 125 36.68 14.83 -28.31
N VAL A 126 35.75 15.74 -27.99
CA VAL A 126 35.87 17.16 -28.36
C VAL A 126 37.05 17.81 -27.64
N LEU A 127 37.26 17.52 -26.35
CA LEU A 127 38.39 18.06 -25.58
C LEU A 127 39.73 17.53 -26.10
N ASP A 128 39.80 16.25 -26.47
CA ASP A 128 41.00 15.65 -27.05
C ASP A 128 41.34 16.28 -28.41
N GLU A 129 40.34 16.48 -29.28
CA GLU A 129 40.51 17.17 -30.56
C GLU A 129 41.02 18.61 -30.39
N MET A 130 40.47 19.35 -29.41
CA MET A 130 40.96 20.69 -29.08
C MET A 130 42.41 20.67 -28.57
N GLY A 131 42.75 19.70 -27.71
CA GLY A 131 44.10 19.53 -27.17
C GLY A 131 45.13 19.24 -28.26
N LEU A 132 44.82 18.31 -29.17
CA LEU A 132 45.67 17.99 -30.33
C LEU A 132 45.88 19.18 -31.25
N ASN A 133 44.81 19.93 -31.55
CA ASN A 133 44.89 21.13 -32.38
C ASN A 133 45.72 22.24 -31.72
N ALA A 134 45.56 22.45 -30.40
CA ALA A 134 46.35 23.42 -29.66
C ALA A 134 47.83 23.04 -29.59
N HIS A 135 48.15 21.75 -29.43
CA HIS A 135 49.52 21.25 -29.44
C HIS A 135 50.18 21.43 -30.82
N ARG A 136 49.48 21.10 -31.91
CA ARG A 136 49.98 21.31 -33.29
C ARG A 136 50.35 22.78 -33.54
N ARG A 137 49.47 23.73 -33.16
CA ARG A 137 49.73 25.17 -33.32
C ARG A 137 50.91 25.71 -32.51
N ARG A 138 51.40 25.00 -31.50
CA ARG A 138 52.58 25.41 -30.70
C ARG A 138 53.90 24.88 -31.27
N ASN A 139 53.83 23.85 -32.11
CA ASN A 139 55.00 23.21 -32.71
C ASN A 139 55.25 23.66 -34.17
N ASP A 140 54.33 24.44 -34.74
CA ASP A 140 54.53 25.25 -35.96
C ASP A 140 55.00 26.66 -35.58
#